data_AF-A0A935ER58-F1
#
_entry.id   AF-A0A935ER58-F1
#
_cell.length_a   1.000
_cell.length_b   1.000
_cell.length_c   1.000
_cell.angle_alpha   90.00
_cell.angle_beta   90.00
_cell.angle_gamma   90.00
#
_symmetry.space_group_name_H-M   'P 1'
#
loop_
_entity.id
_entity.type
_entity.pdbx_description
1 polymer ?
#
loop_
_entity_poly.entity_id
_entity_poly.type
_entity_poly.pdbx_seq_one_letter_code
_entity_poly.pdbx_strand_id
1 'polypeptide(L)'
;MKTLRALILALITAGWLGAASAQALRPEVGKPLQQAGELLRAGKAKEALAKVREAEAVPNRSAAEQLTIDRMKAAAAQRAGDNATAIAALEAVYGKAGAAEKGPLAEQLASAYAQTRNNAKATEWLNRAIEAGHNTATTKQLQSYLQAASGDYAAIGRDAAAAVAAAEQAGRRPEEGELLRLADAQQRTGNAAGHDATLAKLLAYYPKKDYWNAYLARLPRKAGFSPRFELDVLRLRLASGTLVKTEDYMELAQLALQAGLPAEAVRVIEQGYKAGALGTGPEAPRHQRLRDLAVKREAEARGKMAELTTEAAGFKEGDGLVRVGFAYASQGEADKGIELIQQGIAKGGLKHPDDAKLRLGMAQLQSPKAKGAAMQTLRSVKASDGAADIARLWIVLGAQ
;
A
#
# COMPACT_ATOMS: atom_id res chain seq x y z
N MET A 1 28.49 -20.21 11.91
CA MET A 1 27.40 -20.52 10.94
C MET A 1 27.45 -21.98 10.45
N LYS A 2 27.56 -22.97 11.34
CA LYS A 2 27.52 -24.42 10.99
C LYS A 2 26.85 -25.28 12.08
N THR A 3 25.82 -24.77 12.76
CA THR A 3 25.10 -25.52 13.82
C THR A 3 23.60 -25.20 13.83
N LEU A 4 22.95 -25.30 12.67
CA LEU A 4 21.48 -25.24 12.55
C LEU A 4 20.96 -26.26 11.52
N ARG A 5 21.50 -27.48 11.57
CA ARG A 5 21.02 -28.64 10.80
C ARG A 5 20.76 -29.80 11.74
N ALA A 6 19.78 -29.64 12.62
CA ALA A 6 19.13 -30.74 13.33
C ALA A 6 17.87 -30.21 14.04
N LEU A 7 16.83 -29.89 13.28
CA LEU A 7 15.48 -29.80 13.84
C LEU A 7 14.75 -31.05 13.34
N ILE A 8 14.83 -32.09 14.16
CA ILE A 8 14.02 -33.31 14.01
C ILE A 8 12.58 -32.86 14.30
N LEU A 9 11.83 -32.52 13.26
CA LEU A 9 10.37 -32.39 13.38
C LEU A 9 9.80 -33.81 13.44
N ALA A 10 9.46 -34.24 14.65
CA ALA A 10 8.70 -35.45 14.90
C ALA A 10 7.36 -35.36 14.15
N LEU A 11 7.25 -36.12 13.07
CA LEU A 11 5.99 -36.42 12.42
C LEU A 11 5.19 -37.31 13.36
N ILE A 12 4.19 -36.72 14.03
CA ILE A 12 3.11 -37.49 14.65
C ILE A 12 2.30 -38.11 13.51
N THR A 13 2.72 -39.30 13.08
CA THR A 13 1.95 -40.20 12.22
C THR A 13 1.36 -41.30 13.09
N ALA A 14 0.32 -40.99 13.86
CA ALA A 14 -0.64 -41.98 14.35
C ALA A 14 -1.81 -41.26 15.01
N GLY A 15 -3.02 -41.45 14.47
CA GLY A 15 -4.26 -41.17 15.22
C GLY A 15 -5.16 -40.05 14.69
N TRP A 16 -5.45 -40.00 13.38
CA TRP A 16 -6.58 -39.19 12.86
C TRP A 16 -7.50 -40.01 11.94
N LEU A 17 -7.74 -41.27 12.32
CA LEU A 17 -8.92 -42.02 11.87
C LEU A 17 -9.91 -42.04 13.04
N GLY A 18 -10.64 -40.93 13.20
CA GLY A 18 -11.65 -40.75 14.22
C GLY A 18 -12.72 -39.75 13.75
N ALA A 19 -13.74 -40.29 13.07
CA ALA A 19 -15.09 -39.78 12.83
C ALA A 19 -15.32 -38.24 12.77
N ALA A 20 -15.19 -37.65 11.58
CA ALA A 20 -16.00 -36.50 11.14
C ALA A 20 -15.99 -36.44 9.59
N SER A 21 -17.14 -36.73 8.97
CA SER A 21 -17.49 -36.59 7.54
C SER A 21 -16.34 -36.77 6.52
N ALA A 22 -16.04 -38.01 6.16
CA ALA A 22 -15.20 -38.30 5.00
C ALA A 22 -16.03 -38.11 3.70
N GLN A 23 -16.13 -36.88 3.20
CA GLN A 23 -16.35 -36.71 1.76
C GLN A 23 -15.10 -37.29 1.08
N ALA A 24 -15.25 -38.44 0.43
CA ALA A 24 -14.16 -39.05 -0.31
C ALA A 24 -13.69 -38.08 -1.40
N LEU A 25 -12.38 -37.79 -1.44
CA LEU A 25 -11.76 -37.00 -2.50
C LEU A 25 -12.06 -37.65 -3.84
N ARG A 26 -12.47 -36.87 -4.85
CA ARG A 26 -12.68 -37.41 -6.19
C ARG A 26 -11.36 -38.03 -6.71
N PRO A 27 -11.41 -39.13 -7.50
CA PRO A 27 -10.20 -39.80 -7.98
C PRO A 27 -9.21 -38.88 -8.70
N GLU A 28 -9.71 -37.86 -9.40
CA GLU A 28 -8.92 -36.87 -10.15
C GLU A 28 -8.09 -35.97 -9.21
N VAL A 29 -8.55 -35.75 -7.98
CA VAL A 29 -7.83 -35.00 -6.93
C VAL A 29 -7.05 -35.94 -6.02
N GLY A 30 -7.65 -37.07 -5.65
CA GLY A 30 -7.11 -38.03 -4.70
C GLY A 30 -5.87 -38.76 -5.22
N LYS A 31 -5.85 -39.21 -6.48
CA LYS A 31 -4.71 -39.95 -7.06
C LYS A 31 -3.41 -39.12 -7.09
N PRO A 32 -3.40 -37.86 -7.59
CA PRO A 32 -2.19 -37.06 -7.55
C PRO A 32 -1.74 -36.74 -6.12
N LEU A 33 -2.66 -36.53 -5.17
CA LEU A 33 -2.30 -36.30 -3.77
C LEU A 33 -1.72 -37.54 -3.08
N GLN A 34 -2.20 -38.74 -3.40
CA GLN A 34 -1.59 -40.00 -2.94
C GLN A 34 -0.16 -40.14 -3.45
N GLN A 35 0.05 -39.91 -4.75
CA GLN A 35 1.38 -39.91 -5.37
C GLN A 35 2.30 -38.85 -4.75
N ALA A 36 1.78 -37.65 -4.48
CA ALA A 36 2.53 -36.61 -3.77
C ALA A 36 2.96 -37.08 -2.38
N GLY A 37 2.08 -37.77 -1.64
CA GLY A 37 2.39 -38.36 -0.34
C GLY A 37 3.50 -39.42 -0.41
N GLU A 38 3.46 -40.31 -1.40
CA GLU A 38 4.52 -41.31 -1.64
C GLU A 38 5.85 -40.66 -1.99
N LEU A 39 5.84 -39.66 -2.88
CA LEU A 39 7.03 -38.90 -3.27
C LEU A 39 7.61 -38.13 -2.07
N LEU A 40 6.78 -37.58 -1.20
CA LEU A 40 7.24 -36.95 0.04
C LEU A 40 7.90 -37.95 0.99
N ARG A 41 7.37 -39.17 1.13
CA ARG A 41 8.01 -40.25 1.91
C ARG A 41 9.35 -40.66 1.30
N ALA A 42 9.44 -40.67 -0.02
CA ALA A 42 10.68 -40.92 -0.76
C ALA A 42 11.66 -39.72 -0.77
N GLY A 43 11.36 -38.62 -0.07
CA GLY A 43 12.21 -37.41 -0.03
C GLY A 43 12.18 -36.57 -1.32
N LYS A 44 11.35 -36.92 -2.30
CA LYS A 44 11.24 -36.26 -3.61
C LYS A 44 10.27 -35.08 -3.58
N ALA A 45 10.57 -34.09 -2.75
CA ALA A 45 9.65 -32.99 -2.44
C ALA A 45 9.25 -32.12 -3.63
N LYS A 46 10.17 -31.87 -4.59
CA LYS A 46 9.88 -31.12 -5.82
C LYS A 46 8.91 -31.87 -6.73
N GLU A 47 9.09 -33.18 -6.87
CA GLU A 47 8.19 -34.05 -7.66
C GLU A 47 6.82 -34.17 -6.98
N ALA A 48 6.79 -34.25 -5.65
CA ALA A 48 5.54 -34.20 -4.90
C ALA A 48 4.79 -32.89 -5.12
N LEU A 49 5.49 -31.74 -5.10
CA LEU A 49 4.87 -30.44 -5.36
C LEU A 49 4.30 -30.36 -6.79
N ALA A 50 4.95 -30.99 -7.76
CA ALA A 50 4.40 -31.12 -9.12
C ALA A 50 3.09 -31.92 -9.13
N LYS A 51 3.02 -33.04 -8.41
CA LYS A 51 1.78 -33.83 -8.25
C LYS A 51 0.67 -33.07 -7.52
N VAL A 52 1.01 -32.21 -6.58
CA VAL A 52 0.03 -31.31 -5.95
C VAL A 52 -0.53 -30.31 -6.97
N ARG A 53 0.31 -29.77 -7.88
CA ARG A 53 -0.16 -28.86 -8.94
C ARG A 53 -1.10 -29.56 -9.93
N GLU A 54 -0.90 -30.85 -10.20
CA GLU A 54 -1.86 -31.65 -10.99
C GLU A 54 -3.24 -31.71 -10.31
N ALA A 55 -3.28 -31.93 -8.99
CA ALA A 55 -4.53 -31.85 -8.22
C ALA A 55 -5.13 -30.43 -8.19
N GLU A 56 -4.29 -29.38 -8.21
CA GLU A 56 -4.74 -27.99 -8.30
C GLU A 56 -5.37 -27.63 -9.66
N ALA A 57 -5.01 -28.33 -10.73
CA ALA A 57 -5.55 -28.07 -12.06
C ALA A 57 -6.97 -28.63 -12.25
N VAL A 58 -7.46 -29.45 -11.32
CA VAL A 58 -8.79 -30.06 -11.43
C VAL A 58 -9.89 -29.00 -11.28
N PRO A 59 -10.85 -28.91 -12.20
CA PRO A 59 -11.96 -27.94 -12.10
C PRO A 59 -12.99 -28.34 -11.04
N ASN A 60 -13.79 -27.36 -10.61
CA ASN A 60 -14.93 -27.55 -9.69
C ASN A 60 -14.57 -28.28 -8.39
N ARG A 61 -13.42 -27.93 -7.79
CA ARG A 61 -12.97 -28.51 -6.52
C ARG A 61 -13.87 -28.07 -5.36
N SER A 62 -14.23 -29.02 -4.50
CA SER A 62 -14.96 -28.70 -3.26
C SER A 62 -14.06 -27.99 -2.25
N ALA A 63 -14.64 -27.33 -1.24
CA ALA A 63 -13.87 -26.70 -0.18
C ALA A 63 -12.98 -27.70 0.60
N ALA A 64 -13.45 -28.93 0.78
CA ALA A 64 -12.70 -30.01 1.43
C ALA A 64 -11.54 -30.51 0.56
N GLU A 65 -11.77 -30.63 -0.76
CA GLU A 65 -10.71 -30.96 -1.72
C GLU A 65 -9.63 -29.89 -1.74
N GLN A 66 -10.03 -28.61 -1.80
CA GLN A 66 -9.11 -27.48 -1.77
C GLN A 66 -8.28 -27.45 -0.49
N LEU A 67 -8.90 -27.66 0.68
CA LEU A 67 -8.17 -27.69 1.96
C LEU A 67 -7.14 -28.82 2.00
N THR A 68 -7.49 -29.99 1.47
CA THR A 68 -6.57 -31.14 1.40
C THR A 68 -5.39 -30.84 0.47
N ILE A 69 -5.66 -30.22 -0.67
CA ILE A 69 -4.63 -29.76 -1.60
C ILE A 69 -3.71 -28.73 -0.94
N ASP A 70 -4.26 -27.71 -0.29
CA ASP A 70 -3.50 -26.64 0.39
C ASP A 70 -2.58 -27.23 1.48
N ARG A 71 -3.06 -28.21 2.26
CA ARG A 71 -2.27 -28.92 3.28
C ARG A 71 -1.11 -29.70 2.66
N MET A 72 -1.36 -30.46 1.59
CA MET A 72 -0.32 -31.20 0.89
C MET A 72 0.68 -30.26 0.22
N LYS A 73 0.21 -29.15 -0.34
CA LYS A 73 1.03 -28.10 -0.95
C LYS A 73 1.99 -27.49 0.06
N ALA A 74 1.49 -27.10 1.24
CA ALA A 74 2.30 -26.59 2.32
C ALA A 74 3.43 -27.57 2.68
N ALA A 75 3.08 -28.84 2.93
CA ALA A 75 4.06 -29.88 3.29
C ALA A 75 5.10 -30.12 2.18
N ALA A 76 4.66 -30.21 0.92
CA ALA A 76 5.54 -30.42 -0.22
C ALA A 76 6.48 -29.24 -0.47
N ALA A 77 5.94 -28.02 -0.43
CA ALA A 77 6.72 -26.80 -0.60
C ALA A 77 7.74 -26.60 0.53
N GLN A 78 7.36 -26.85 1.79
CA GLN A 78 8.28 -26.81 2.92
C GLN A 78 9.45 -27.77 2.73
N ARG A 79 9.20 -29.03 2.36
CA ARG A 79 10.27 -30.00 2.11
C ARG A 79 11.09 -29.69 0.86
N ALA A 80 10.51 -29.01 -0.12
CA ALA A 80 11.20 -28.58 -1.32
C ALA A 80 12.08 -27.34 -1.10
N GLY A 81 11.98 -26.68 0.06
CA GLY A 81 12.61 -25.39 0.35
C GLY A 81 11.96 -24.21 -0.37
N ASP A 82 10.75 -24.39 -0.93
CA ASP A 82 9.97 -23.33 -1.57
C ASP A 82 9.14 -22.59 -0.52
N ASN A 83 9.81 -21.71 0.22
CA ASN A 83 9.22 -21.01 1.36
C ASN A 83 8.05 -20.09 0.96
N ALA A 84 8.09 -19.50 -0.24
CA ALA A 84 7.01 -18.62 -0.71
C ALA A 84 5.72 -19.40 -0.95
N THR A 85 5.81 -20.52 -1.67
CA THR A 85 4.66 -21.41 -1.91
C THR A 85 4.14 -22.01 -0.60
N ALA A 86 5.05 -22.37 0.32
CA ALA A 86 4.68 -22.90 1.63
C ALA A 86 3.90 -21.89 2.47
N ILE A 87 4.38 -20.65 2.56
CA ILE A 87 3.73 -19.57 3.32
C ILE A 87 2.32 -19.33 2.78
N ALA A 88 2.17 -19.15 1.47
CA ALA A 88 0.86 -18.89 0.85
C ALA A 88 -0.14 -20.04 1.12
N ALA A 89 0.32 -21.28 1.02
CA ALA A 89 -0.52 -22.45 1.30
C ALA A 89 -0.90 -22.54 2.80
N LEU A 90 0.04 -22.28 3.71
CA LEU A 90 -0.23 -22.28 5.15
C LEU A 90 -1.20 -21.18 5.57
N GLU A 91 -1.11 -19.98 5.00
CA GLU A 91 -2.06 -18.88 5.26
C GLU A 91 -3.48 -19.24 4.80
N ALA A 92 -3.60 -19.89 3.63
CA ALA A 92 -4.88 -20.38 3.12
C ALA A 92 -5.49 -21.47 4.02
N VAL A 93 -4.67 -22.38 4.56
CA VAL A 93 -5.10 -23.40 5.53
C VAL A 93 -5.52 -22.75 6.86
N TYR A 94 -4.72 -21.81 7.38
CA TYR A 94 -5.00 -21.13 8.65
C TYR A 94 -6.35 -20.40 8.65
N GLY A 95 -6.70 -19.76 7.53
CA GLY A 95 -7.99 -19.08 7.37
C GLY A 95 -9.21 -20.00 7.49
N LYS A 96 -9.03 -21.31 7.25
CA LYS A 96 -10.08 -22.34 7.27
C LYS A 96 -9.95 -23.31 8.46
N ALA A 97 -8.91 -23.16 9.28
CA ALA A 97 -8.58 -24.08 10.35
C ALA A 97 -9.48 -23.94 11.58
N GLY A 98 -9.77 -25.07 12.23
CA GLY A 98 -10.47 -25.10 13.52
C GLY A 98 -9.61 -24.54 14.65
N ALA A 99 -10.24 -24.15 15.77
CA ALA A 99 -9.54 -23.51 16.90
C ALA A 99 -8.32 -24.30 17.41
N ALA A 100 -8.43 -25.62 17.49
CA ALA A 100 -7.35 -26.50 17.93
C ALA A 100 -6.14 -26.55 16.98
N GLU A 101 -6.34 -26.29 15.68
CA GLU A 101 -5.29 -26.33 14.66
C GLU A 101 -4.59 -24.98 14.48
N LYS A 102 -5.20 -23.87 14.93
CA LYS A 102 -4.65 -22.52 14.73
C LYS A 102 -3.29 -22.32 15.40
N GLY A 103 -3.12 -22.76 16.64
CA GLY A 103 -1.84 -22.64 17.36
C GLY A 103 -0.66 -23.30 16.61
N PRO A 104 -0.75 -24.61 16.28
CA PRO A 104 0.27 -25.29 15.50
C PRO A 104 0.54 -24.67 14.12
N LEU A 105 -0.51 -24.26 13.39
CA LEU A 105 -0.35 -23.62 12.08
C LEU A 105 0.33 -22.25 12.19
N ALA A 106 0.03 -21.49 13.24
CA ALA A 106 0.69 -20.21 13.52
C ALA A 106 2.19 -20.41 13.84
N GLU A 107 2.57 -21.46 14.59
CA GLU A 107 3.98 -21.81 14.82
C GLU A 107 4.72 -22.15 13.51
N GLN A 108 4.08 -22.90 12.60
CA GLN A 108 4.64 -23.23 11.29
C GLN A 108 4.83 -21.99 10.41
N LEU A 109 3.85 -21.09 10.37
CA LEU A 109 3.94 -19.82 9.67
C LEU A 109 5.04 -18.95 10.25
N ALA A 110 5.13 -18.85 11.58
CA ALA A 110 6.19 -18.11 12.26
C ALA A 110 7.58 -18.61 11.85
N SER A 111 7.75 -19.94 11.83
CA SER A 111 9.00 -20.59 11.42
C SER A 111 9.33 -20.34 9.95
N ALA A 112 8.34 -20.43 9.05
CA ALA A 112 8.54 -20.20 7.62
C ALA A 112 8.92 -18.73 7.33
N TYR A 113 8.28 -17.77 8.01
CA TYR A 113 8.64 -16.37 7.92
C TYR A 113 10.03 -16.07 8.50
N ALA A 114 10.43 -16.74 9.59
CA ALA A 114 11.78 -16.62 10.15
C ALA A 114 12.85 -17.13 9.17
N GLN A 115 12.58 -18.22 8.45
CA GLN A 115 13.48 -18.78 7.44
C GLN A 115 13.67 -17.86 6.23
N THR A 116 12.66 -17.06 5.89
CA THR A 116 12.74 -16.03 4.84
C THR A 116 13.30 -14.69 5.35
N ARG A 117 13.80 -14.66 6.60
CA ARG A 117 14.29 -13.47 7.32
C ARG A 117 13.24 -12.37 7.48
N ASN A 118 11.96 -12.71 7.35
CA ASN A 118 10.86 -11.81 7.65
C ASN A 118 10.52 -11.91 9.14
N ASN A 119 11.41 -11.38 9.98
CA ASN A 119 11.31 -11.49 11.44
C ASN A 119 10.02 -10.86 11.99
N ALA A 120 9.51 -9.83 11.34
CA ALA A 120 8.26 -9.17 11.70
C ALA A 120 7.05 -10.11 11.61
N LYS A 121 6.84 -10.70 10.43
CA LYS A 121 5.77 -11.68 10.22
C LYS A 121 5.99 -12.90 11.10
N ALA A 122 7.25 -13.31 11.29
CA ALA A 122 7.59 -14.40 12.20
C ALA A 122 7.13 -14.11 13.63
N THR A 123 7.37 -12.90 14.16
CA THR A 123 6.90 -12.46 15.49
C THR A 123 5.39 -12.37 15.56
N GLU A 124 4.74 -11.81 14.53
CA GLU A 124 3.28 -11.71 14.44
C GLU A 124 2.61 -13.09 14.55
N TRP A 125 3.10 -14.07 13.80
CA TRP A 125 2.60 -15.44 13.82
C TRP A 125 2.99 -16.21 15.09
N LEU A 126 4.17 -15.95 15.64
CA LEU A 126 4.58 -16.50 16.93
C LEU A 126 3.64 -16.05 18.06
N ASN A 127 3.27 -14.78 18.11
CA ASN A 127 2.33 -14.27 19.11
C ASN A 127 0.96 -14.93 18.99
N ARG A 128 0.46 -15.14 17.76
CA ARG A 128 -0.79 -15.87 17.53
C ARG A 128 -0.73 -17.32 18.03
N ALA A 129 0.42 -17.99 17.88
CA ALA A 129 0.60 -19.33 18.43
C ALA A 129 0.51 -19.31 19.97
N ILE A 130 1.17 -18.35 20.61
CA ILE A 130 1.15 -18.15 22.08
C ILE A 130 -0.26 -17.83 22.60
N GLU A 131 -0.98 -16.91 21.93
CA GLU A 131 -2.36 -16.52 22.23
C GLU A 131 -3.33 -17.69 22.10
N ALA A 132 -3.09 -18.59 21.14
CA ALA A 132 -3.84 -19.84 20.99
C ALA A 132 -3.44 -20.92 22.02
N GLY A 133 -2.62 -20.59 23.01
CA GLY A 133 -2.13 -21.50 24.05
C GLY A 133 -1.01 -22.44 23.59
N HIS A 134 -0.47 -22.26 22.40
CA HIS A 134 0.56 -23.13 21.81
C HIS A 134 1.98 -22.68 22.21
N ASN A 135 2.37 -23.03 23.43
CA ASN A 135 3.64 -22.64 24.06
C ASN A 135 4.64 -23.80 24.16
N THR A 136 4.99 -24.39 23.01
CA THR A 136 5.94 -25.50 22.90
C THR A 136 7.40 -25.06 23.09
N ALA A 137 8.32 -26.02 23.17
CA ALA A 137 9.75 -25.73 23.17
C ALA A 137 10.18 -25.02 21.86
N THR A 138 9.57 -25.37 20.73
CA THR A 138 9.84 -24.76 19.42
C THR A 138 9.41 -23.30 19.40
N THR A 139 8.24 -22.97 19.94
CA THR A 139 7.75 -21.59 20.06
C THR A 139 8.66 -20.76 20.98
N LYS A 140 9.12 -21.31 22.10
CA LYS A 140 10.12 -20.66 22.98
C LYS A 140 11.48 -20.45 22.30
N GLN A 141 11.96 -21.44 21.56
CA GLN A 141 13.22 -21.33 20.82
C GLN A 141 13.12 -20.29 19.69
N LEU A 142 11.99 -20.28 18.96
CA LEU A 142 11.72 -19.30 17.93
C LEU A 142 11.58 -17.90 18.53
N GLN A 143 10.96 -17.76 19.70
CA GLN A 143 10.90 -16.51 20.44
C GLN A 143 12.29 -15.98 20.77
N SER A 144 13.16 -16.82 21.35
CA SER A 144 14.54 -16.44 21.65
C SER A 144 15.34 -16.09 20.39
N TYR A 145 15.20 -16.88 19.32
CA TYR A 145 15.83 -16.60 18.03
C TYR A 145 15.35 -15.26 17.46
N LEU A 146 14.05 -15.00 17.46
CA LEU A 146 13.48 -13.76 16.93
C LEU A 146 13.85 -12.55 17.80
N GLN A 147 13.94 -12.71 19.11
CA GLN A 147 14.46 -11.68 20.04
C GLN A 147 15.94 -11.36 19.77
N ALA A 148 16.76 -12.38 19.50
CA ALA A 148 18.17 -12.18 19.16
C ALA A 148 18.34 -11.62 17.73
N ALA A 149 17.56 -12.10 16.76
CA ALA A 149 17.62 -11.73 15.35
C ALA A 149 16.97 -10.37 15.07
N SER A 150 16.03 -9.93 15.91
CA SER A 150 15.51 -8.56 15.91
C SER A 150 16.53 -7.56 16.42
N GLY A 151 17.72 -7.99 16.88
CA GLY A 151 18.63 -7.15 17.66
C GLY A 151 17.91 -6.47 18.83
N ASP A 152 18.57 -5.49 19.44
CA ASP A 152 17.88 -4.61 20.37
C ASP A 152 16.97 -3.59 19.64
N TYR A 153 16.57 -3.82 18.37
CA TYR A 153 15.73 -2.87 17.63
C TYR A 153 14.34 -2.71 18.26
N ALA A 154 13.87 -3.70 19.02
CA ALA A 154 12.67 -3.55 19.83
C ALA A 154 12.86 -2.53 20.98
N ALA A 155 14.02 -2.53 21.67
CA ALA A 155 14.30 -1.51 22.68
C ALA A 155 14.68 -0.17 22.05
N ILE A 156 15.50 -0.14 20.99
CA ILE A 156 15.80 1.08 20.22
C ILE A 156 14.50 1.75 19.76
N GLY A 157 13.54 0.97 19.24
CA GLY A 157 12.24 1.49 18.85
C GLY A 157 11.43 2.02 20.05
N ARG A 158 11.50 1.37 21.21
CA ARG A 158 10.83 1.84 22.44
C ARG A 158 11.44 3.15 22.95
N ASP A 159 12.77 3.22 23.04
CA ASP A 159 13.50 4.37 23.56
C ASP A 159 13.36 5.57 22.62
N ALA A 160 13.48 5.35 21.31
CA ALA A 160 13.25 6.39 20.31
C ALA A 160 11.79 6.87 20.32
N ALA A 161 10.81 5.97 20.47
CA ALA A 161 9.41 6.36 20.62
C ALA A 161 9.17 7.19 21.89
N ALA A 162 9.80 6.82 23.01
CA ALA A 162 9.71 7.58 24.26
C ALA A 162 10.33 8.99 24.12
N ALA A 163 11.49 9.10 23.47
CA ALA A 163 12.14 10.39 23.19
C ALA A 163 11.28 11.28 22.28
N VAL A 164 10.71 10.72 21.21
CA VAL A 164 9.79 11.43 20.31
C VAL A 164 8.55 11.90 21.08
N ALA A 165 7.92 11.03 21.87
CA ALA A 165 6.73 11.37 22.65
C ALA A 165 7.03 12.46 23.70
N ALA A 166 8.16 12.38 24.40
CA ALA A 166 8.57 13.37 25.38
C ALA A 166 8.83 14.75 24.74
N ALA A 167 9.42 14.79 23.54
CA ALA A 167 9.58 16.03 22.79
C ALA A 167 8.21 16.64 22.43
N GLU A 168 7.29 15.84 21.89
CA GLU A 168 5.95 16.31 21.50
C GLU A 168 5.12 16.79 22.71
N GLN A 169 5.15 16.06 23.82
CA GLN A 169 4.48 16.46 25.07
C GLN A 169 5.05 17.77 25.64
N ALA A 170 6.36 18.00 25.45
CA ALA A 170 7.00 19.25 25.83
C ALA A 170 6.79 20.39 24.81
N GLY A 171 5.97 20.19 23.78
CA GLY A 171 5.77 21.17 22.70
C GLY A 171 7.02 21.41 21.84
N ARG A 172 8.01 20.53 21.92
CA ARG A 172 9.25 20.60 21.16
C ARG A 172 9.16 19.73 19.91
N ARG A 173 9.82 20.18 18.85
CA ARG A 173 10.01 19.37 17.64
C ARG A 173 10.85 18.13 17.99
N PRO A 174 10.39 16.90 17.72
CA PRO A 174 11.21 15.70 17.90
C PRO A 174 12.49 15.77 17.07
N GLU A 175 13.59 15.26 17.60
CA GLU A 175 14.86 15.21 16.87
C GLU A 175 14.74 14.30 15.65
N GLU A 176 15.33 14.74 14.52
CA GLU A 176 15.31 13.97 13.27
C GLU A 176 15.93 12.59 13.45
N GLY A 177 17.04 12.52 14.18
CA GLY A 177 17.75 11.26 14.45
C GLY A 177 16.92 10.26 15.26
N GLU A 178 16.06 10.72 16.17
CA GLU A 178 15.14 9.84 16.93
C GLU A 178 14.01 9.33 16.04
N LEU A 179 13.44 10.19 15.19
CA LEU A 179 12.43 9.78 14.22
C LEU A 179 12.99 8.77 13.20
N LEU A 180 14.22 8.97 12.73
CA LEU A 180 14.90 8.03 11.82
C LEU A 180 15.21 6.69 12.51
N ARG A 181 15.71 6.72 13.74
CA ARG A 181 15.94 5.50 14.54
C ARG A 181 14.64 4.74 14.77
N LEU A 182 13.57 5.45 15.13
CA LEU A 182 12.24 4.88 15.30
C LEU A 182 11.73 4.25 14.01
N ALA A 183 11.87 4.94 12.87
CA ALA A 183 11.43 4.44 11.57
C ALA A 183 12.20 3.16 11.15
N ASP A 184 13.52 3.12 11.32
CA ASP A 184 14.33 1.93 11.01
C ASP A 184 13.98 0.75 11.93
N ALA A 185 13.85 0.99 13.23
CA ALA A 185 13.43 -0.02 14.20
C ALA A 185 12.04 -0.60 13.84
N GLN A 186 11.07 0.25 13.54
CA GLN A 186 9.72 -0.16 13.13
C GLN A 186 9.74 -0.93 11.80
N GLN A 187 10.60 -0.55 10.86
CA GLN A 187 10.75 -1.30 9.61
C GLN A 187 11.34 -2.69 9.85
N ARG A 188 12.39 -2.82 10.67
CA ARG A 188 13.08 -4.09 10.96
C ARG A 188 12.25 -5.06 11.81
N THR A 189 11.43 -4.51 12.70
CA THR A 189 10.44 -5.25 13.48
C THR A 189 9.11 -5.42 12.75
N GLY A 190 9.00 -4.83 11.55
CA GLY A 190 7.84 -4.80 10.64
C GLY A 190 6.53 -4.31 11.25
N ASN A 191 6.64 -3.37 12.18
CA ASN A 191 5.54 -2.48 12.56
C ASN A 191 5.27 -1.47 11.42
N ALA A 192 4.58 -1.92 10.37
CA ALA A 192 4.29 -1.10 9.19
C ALA A 192 3.46 0.15 9.52
N ALA A 193 2.41 0.02 10.34
CA ALA A 193 1.56 1.15 10.73
C ALA A 193 2.35 2.19 11.54
N GLY A 194 3.21 1.75 12.46
CA GLY A 194 4.11 2.62 13.20
C GLY A 194 5.11 3.33 12.28
N HIS A 195 5.70 2.60 11.34
CA HIS A 195 6.64 3.16 10.37
C HIS A 195 5.97 4.25 9.51
N ASP A 196 4.76 4.02 8.99
CA ASP A 196 4.03 5.02 8.20
C ASP A 196 3.69 6.27 9.02
N ALA A 197 3.33 6.10 10.30
CA ALA A 197 3.10 7.22 11.22
C ALA A 197 4.38 8.02 11.50
N THR A 198 5.52 7.35 11.65
CA THR A 198 6.82 8.00 11.85
C THR A 198 7.28 8.73 10.59
N LEU A 199 7.07 8.16 9.39
CA LEU A 199 7.32 8.86 8.12
C LEU A 199 6.45 10.11 7.97
N ALA A 200 5.18 10.07 8.42
CA ALA A 200 4.32 11.25 8.43
C ALA A 200 4.87 12.35 9.37
N LYS A 201 5.40 11.98 10.55
CA LYS A 201 6.07 12.93 11.46
C LYS A 201 7.36 13.49 10.85
N LEU A 202 8.18 12.64 10.22
CA LEU A 202 9.37 13.06 9.49
C LEU A 202 9.01 14.09 8.42
N LEU A 203 7.95 13.89 7.65
CA LEU A 203 7.47 14.88 6.70
C LEU A 203 6.95 16.15 7.35
N ALA A 204 6.16 16.05 8.41
CA ALA A 204 5.57 17.20 9.07
C ALA A 204 6.64 18.12 9.70
N TYR A 205 7.70 17.53 10.27
CA TYR A 205 8.75 18.29 10.94
C TYR A 205 9.94 18.58 10.02
N TYR A 206 10.34 17.64 9.16
CA TYR A 206 11.55 17.68 8.34
C TYR A 206 11.24 17.33 6.87
N PRO A 207 10.55 18.16 6.08
CA PRO A 207 10.02 17.78 4.74
C PRO A 207 11.09 17.63 3.64
N LYS A 208 12.11 16.78 3.85
CA LYS A 208 13.17 16.46 2.90
C LYS A 208 12.65 15.57 1.78
N LYS A 209 13.26 15.70 0.60
CA LYS A 209 12.92 14.92 -0.61
C LYS A 209 12.89 13.41 -0.37
N ASP A 210 13.81 12.88 0.43
CA ASP A 210 13.86 11.44 0.73
C ASP A 210 12.65 10.95 1.53
N TYR A 211 12.14 11.77 2.46
CA TYR A 211 10.97 11.40 3.26
C TYR A 211 9.68 11.53 2.46
N TRP A 212 9.62 12.51 1.55
CA TRP A 212 8.55 12.60 0.55
C TRP A 212 8.50 11.33 -0.30
N ASN A 213 9.65 10.91 -0.82
CA ASN A 213 9.73 9.72 -1.65
C ASN A 213 9.32 8.46 -0.87
N ALA A 214 9.85 8.29 0.36
CA ALA A 214 9.52 7.14 1.20
C ALA A 214 8.02 7.06 1.56
N TYR A 215 7.39 8.19 1.90
CA TYR A 215 5.97 8.24 2.24
C TYR A 215 5.06 8.04 1.02
N LEU A 216 5.33 8.76 -0.08
CA LEU A 216 4.53 8.69 -1.31
C LEU A 216 4.68 7.36 -2.06
N ALA A 217 5.71 6.56 -1.77
CA ALA A 217 5.82 5.18 -2.24
C ALA A 217 4.86 4.22 -1.52
N ARG A 218 4.43 4.56 -0.31
CA ARG A 218 3.60 3.71 0.56
C ARG A 218 2.15 4.13 0.57
N LEU A 219 1.86 5.42 0.44
CA LEU A 219 0.50 5.97 0.54
C LEU A 219 -0.54 5.22 -0.32
N PRO A 220 -0.30 4.88 -1.60
CA PRO A 220 -1.28 4.15 -2.41
C PRO A 220 -1.59 2.73 -1.91
N ARG A 221 -0.69 2.14 -1.12
CA ARG A 221 -0.81 0.78 -0.55
C ARG A 221 -1.43 0.78 0.85
N LYS A 222 -1.69 1.96 1.42
CA LYS A 222 -2.34 2.11 2.72
C LYS A 222 -3.75 1.54 2.63
N ALA A 223 -4.13 0.73 3.63
CA ALA A 223 -5.47 0.16 3.69
C ALA A 223 -6.54 1.27 3.66
N GLY A 224 -7.54 1.11 2.79
CA GLY A 224 -8.63 2.07 2.61
C GLY A 224 -8.31 3.25 1.69
N PHE A 225 -7.08 3.39 1.18
CA PHE A 225 -6.75 4.45 0.23
C PHE A 225 -7.44 4.21 -1.12
N SER A 226 -8.21 5.20 -1.58
CA SER A 226 -8.98 5.10 -2.81
C SER A 226 -8.08 5.29 -4.05
N PRO A 227 -8.16 4.41 -5.06
CA PRO A 227 -7.43 4.57 -6.31
C PRO A 227 -7.73 5.88 -7.06
N ARG A 228 -8.88 6.52 -6.78
CA ARG A 228 -9.25 7.80 -7.41
C ARG A 228 -8.25 8.94 -7.12
N PHE A 229 -7.41 8.79 -6.10
CA PHE A 229 -6.38 9.75 -5.74
C PHE A 229 -5.02 9.46 -6.39
N GLU A 230 -4.92 8.53 -7.34
CA GLU A 230 -3.67 8.25 -8.07
C GLU A 230 -3.09 9.51 -8.73
N LEU A 231 -3.92 10.27 -9.45
CA LEU A 231 -3.53 11.56 -10.01
C LEU A 231 -3.02 12.53 -8.94
N ASP A 232 -3.63 12.54 -7.75
CA ASP A 232 -3.21 13.41 -6.64
C ASP A 232 -1.89 12.99 -6.01
N VAL A 233 -1.59 11.68 -5.94
CA VAL A 233 -0.29 11.18 -5.50
C VAL A 233 0.81 11.62 -6.46
N LEU A 234 0.58 11.52 -7.77
CA LEU A 234 1.54 11.98 -8.79
C LEU A 234 1.73 13.51 -8.75
N ARG A 235 0.67 14.29 -8.52
CA ARG A 235 0.79 15.74 -8.29
C ARG A 235 1.66 16.06 -7.08
N LEU A 236 1.49 15.34 -5.98
CA LEU A 236 2.32 15.51 -4.79
C LEU A 236 3.77 15.10 -5.05
N ARG A 237 4.01 14.07 -5.87
CA ARG A 237 5.37 13.70 -6.29
C ARG A 237 6.02 14.80 -7.12
N LEU A 238 5.27 15.40 -8.04
CA LEU A 238 5.76 16.53 -8.84
C LEU A 238 6.09 17.72 -7.94
N ALA A 239 5.15 18.12 -7.08
CA ALA A 239 5.30 19.28 -6.20
C ALA A 239 6.41 19.12 -5.16
N SER A 240 6.66 17.90 -4.67
CA SER A 240 7.78 17.58 -3.76
C SER A 240 9.11 17.34 -4.49
N GLY A 241 9.13 17.43 -5.83
CA GLY A 241 10.32 17.16 -6.64
C GLY A 241 10.77 15.70 -6.62
N THR A 242 9.90 14.77 -6.25
CA THR A 242 10.16 13.32 -6.22
C THR A 242 9.70 12.59 -7.49
N LEU A 243 8.97 13.26 -8.38
CA LEU A 243 8.68 12.78 -9.73
C LEU A 243 9.94 12.90 -10.60
N VAL A 244 10.59 11.78 -10.91
CA VAL A 244 11.88 11.79 -11.64
C VAL A 244 11.91 10.87 -12.86
N LYS A 245 10.99 9.90 -12.95
CA LYS A 245 10.96 8.93 -14.04
C LYS A 245 10.19 9.47 -15.23
N THR A 246 10.68 9.19 -16.44
CA THR A 246 10.01 9.50 -17.71
C THR A 246 8.58 8.98 -17.72
N GLU A 247 8.36 7.75 -17.27
CA GLU A 247 7.05 7.09 -17.25
C GLU A 247 6.08 7.84 -16.32
N ASP A 248 6.53 8.27 -15.14
CA ASP A 248 5.69 8.96 -14.17
C ASP A 248 5.23 10.35 -14.69
N TYR A 249 6.08 11.05 -15.45
CA TYR A 249 5.69 12.31 -16.12
C TYR A 249 4.62 12.07 -17.21
N MET A 250 4.80 11.01 -18.00
CA MET A 250 3.85 10.64 -19.05
C MET A 250 2.50 10.23 -18.46
N GLU A 251 2.52 9.41 -17.40
CA GLU A 251 1.33 8.97 -16.68
C GLU A 251 0.57 10.14 -16.06
N LEU A 252 1.26 11.04 -15.35
CA LEU A 252 0.65 12.22 -14.76
C LEU A 252 -0.02 13.10 -15.82
N ALA A 253 0.65 13.35 -16.95
CA ALA A 253 0.09 14.13 -18.03
C ALA A 253 -1.15 13.46 -18.66
N GLN A 254 -1.10 12.13 -18.87
CA GLN A 254 -2.23 11.38 -19.43
C GLN A 254 -3.44 11.35 -18.49
N LEU A 255 -3.22 11.12 -17.20
CA LEU A 255 -4.28 11.16 -16.18
C LEU A 255 -4.89 12.56 -16.05
N ALA A 256 -4.07 13.62 -16.14
CA ALA A 256 -4.58 14.99 -16.17
C ALA A 256 -5.47 15.24 -17.40
N LEU A 257 -5.08 14.76 -18.59
CA LEU A 257 -5.94 14.85 -19.78
C LEU A 257 -7.24 14.07 -19.63
N GLN A 258 -7.21 12.89 -19.03
CA GLN A 258 -8.40 12.07 -18.76
C GLN A 258 -9.33 12.76 -17.74
N ALA A 259 -8.76 13.46 -16.77
CA ALA A 259 -9.49 14.25 -15.78
C ALA A 259 -10.05 15.57 -16.35
N GLY A 260 -9.83 15.88 -17.62
CA GLY A 260 -10.29 17.12 -18.24
C GLY A 260 -9.47 18.34 -17.84
N LEU A 261 -8.20 18.16 -17.45
CA LEU A 261 -7.28 19.20 -17.00
C LEU A 261 -6.09 19.35 -17.96
N PRO A 262 -6.32 19.70 -19.24
CA PRO A 262 -5.25 19.76 -20.24
C PRO A 262 -4.19 20.81 -19.95
N ALA A 263 -4.54 21.94 -19.31
CA ALA A 263 -3.56 22.94 -18.87
C ALA A 263 -2.58 22.40 -17.83
N GLU A 264 -3.05 21.50 -16.95
CA GLU A 264 -2.16 20.78 -16.04
C GLU A 264 -1.26 19.81 -16.81
N ALA A 265 -1.81 19.06 -17.77
CA ALA A 265 -1.03 18.15 -18.59
C ALA A 265 0.10 18.86 -19.35
N VAL A 266 -0.18 20.02 -19.96
CA VAL A 266 0.85 20.86 -20.61
C VAL A 266 1.95 21.22 -19.62
N ARG A 267 1.60 21.76 -18.45
CA ARG A 267 2.58 22.14 -17.42
C ARG A 267 3.44 20.97 -16.94
N VAL A 268 2.84 19.79 -16.77
CA VAL A 268 3.56 18.56 -16.37
C VAL A 268 4.58 18.16 -17.43
N ILE A 269 4.16 18.16 -18.70
CA ILE A 269 5.03 17.80 -19.83
C ILE A 269 6.18 18.80 -19.91
N GLU A 270 5.92 20.10 -19.85
CA GLU A 270 6.95 21.14 -19.88
C GLU A 270 7.96 20.99 -18.74
N GLN A 271 7.49 20.66 -17.53
CA GLN A 271 8.38 20.34 -16.41
C GLN A 271 9.24 19.10 -16.67
N GLY A 272 8.67 18.06 -17.29
CA GLY A 272 9.43 16.86 -17.70
C GLY A 272 10.50 17.17 -18.74
N TYR A 273 10.21 18.04 -19.71
CA TYR A 273 11.19 18.53 -20.69
C TYR A 273 12.29 19.34 -20.00
N LYS A 274 11.92 20.26 -19.11
CA LYS A 274 12.87 21.08 -18.34
C LYS A 274 13.78 20.24 -17.45
N ALA A 275 13.25 19.15 -16.88
CA ALA A 275 14.02 18.19 -16.09
C ALA A 275 14.89 17.25 -16.93
N GLY A 276 14.78 17.27 -18.26
CA GLY A 276 15.46 16.34 -19.16
C GLY A 276 14.89 14.91 -19.16
N ALA A 277 13.82 14.67 -18.39
CA ALA A 277 13.14 13.38 -18.32
C ALA A 277 12.29 13.09 -19.57
N LEU A 278 11.83 14.14 -20.25
CA LEU A 278 11.12 14.07 -21.54
C LEU A 278 11.94 14.78 -22.64
N GLY A 279 11.54 14.55 -23.90
CA GLY A 279 12.18 15.19 -25.07
C GLY A 279 13.53 14.62 -25.49
N THR A 280 14.03 13.58 -24.82
CA THR A 280 15.30 12.91 -25.16
C THR A 280 15.10 11.41 -25.39
N GLY A 281 16.09 10.77 -26.03
CA GLY A 281 16.10 9.33 -26.28
C GLY A 281 15.11 8.85 -27.36
N PRO A 282 14.98 7.53 -27.54
CA PRO A 282 14.14 6.93 -28.59
C PRO A 282 12.66 7.30 -28.48
N GLU A 283 12.16 7.57 -27.27
CA GLU A 283 10.75 7.92 -27.03
C GLU A 283 10.46 9.43 -27.20
N ALA A 284 11.46 10.27 -27.52
CA ALA A 284 11.26 11.71 -27.72
C ALA A 284 10.11 12.06 -28.69
N PRO A 285 9.93 11.37 -29.85
CA PRO A 285 8.79 11.61 -30.72
C PRO A 285 7.43 11.33 -30.05
N ARG A 286 7.36 10.34 -29.15
CA ARG A 286 6.15 10.03 -28.38
C ARG A 286 5.86 11.12 -27.35
N HIS A 287 6.89 11.62 -26.67
CA HIS A 287 6.76 12.74 -25.73
C HIS A 287 6.22 13.99 -26.45
N GLN A 288 6.71 14.27 -27.66
CA GLN A 288 6.25 15.41 -28.46
C GLN A 288 4.79 15.25 -28.89
N ARG A 289 4.38 14.06 -29.36
CA ARG A 289 2.95 13.80 -29.70
C ARG A 289 2.02 14.02 -28.50
N LEU A 290 2.43 13.61 -27.30
CA LEU A 290 1.64 13.86 -26.09
C LEU A 290 1.54 15.36 -25.78
N ARG A 291 2.65 16.10 -25.95
CA ARG A 291 2.66 17.56 -25.81
C ARG A 291 1.69 18.23 -26.77
N ASP A 292 1.75 17.87 -28.05
CA ASP A 292 0.90 18.46 -29.10
C ASP A 292 -0.59 18.18 -28.84
N LEU A 293 -0.91 16.96 -28.39
CA LEU A 293 -2.27 16.60 -27.97
C LEU A 293 -2.73 17.44 -26.77
N ALA A 294 -1.89 17.61 -25.76
CA ALA A 294 -2.23 18.36 -24.56
C ALA A 294 -2.48 19.84 -24.88
N VAL A 295 -1.61 20.46 -25.69
CA VAL A 295 -1.76 21.86 -26.15
C VAL A 295 -3.05 22.03 -26.95
N LYS A 296 -3.33 21.11 -27.89
CA LYS A 296 -4.58 21.15 -28.66
C LYS A 296 -5.82 21.08 -27.75
N ARG A 297 -5.84 20.13 -26.81
CA ARG A 297 -6.96 19.98 -25.86
C ARG A 297 -7.09 21.15 -24.89
N GLU A 298 -5.99 21.80 -24.52
CA GLU A 298 -6.01 23.00 -23.69
C GLU A 298 -6.71 24.16 -24.42
N ALA A 299 -6.34 24.41 -25.68
CA ALA A 299 -6.97 25.44 -26.49
C ALA A 299 -8.48 25.17 -26.68
N GLU A 300 -8.86 23.93 -26.99
CA GLU A 300 -10.27 23.52 -27.11
C GLU A 300 -11.03 23.69 -25.79
N ALA A 301 -10.44 23.29 -24.66
CA ALA A 301 -11.05 23.42 -23.34
C ALA A 301 -11.25 24.89 -22.96
N ARG A 302 -10.23 25.73 -23.15
CA ARG A 302 -10.29 27.17 -22.85
C ARG A 302 -11.43 27.86 -23.61
N GLY A 303 -11.62 27.53 -24.88
CA GLY A 303 -12.72 28.07 -25.71
C GLY A 303 -14.12 27.68 -25.22
N LYS A 304 -14.27 26.57 -24.50
CA LYS A 304 -15.56 26.06 -23.98
C LYS A 304 -15.83 26.40 -22.52
N MET A 305 -14.87 27.00 -21.82
CA MET A 305 -14.98 27.20 -20.36
C MET A 305 -16.21 28.01 -19.95
N ALA A 306 -16.56 29.06 -20.72
CA ALA A 306 -17.74 29.87 -20.43
C ALA A 306 -19.06 29.07 -20.56
N GLU A 307 -19.21 28.29 -21.62
CA GLU A 307 -20.36 27.40 -21.85
C GLU A 307 -20.47 26.37 -20.72
N LEU A 308 -19.37 25.69 -20.39
CA LEU A 308 -19.32 24.70 -19.30
C LEU A 308 -19.65 25.32 -17.94
N THR A 309 -19.32 26.60 -17.73
CA THR A 309 -19.67 27.32 -16.49
C THR A 309 -21.17 27.54 -16.40
N THR A 310 -21.79 28.01 -17.49
CA THR A 310 -23.24 28.23 -17.57
C THR A 310 -24.01 26.92 -17.40
N GLU A 311 -23.57 25.85 -18.07
CA GLU A 311 -24.15 24.52 -17.94
C GLU A 311 -24.03 24.02 -16.48
N ALA A 312 -22.83 24.10 -15.89
CA ALA A 312 -22.57 23.72 -14.51
C ALA A 312 -23.48 24.46 -13.50
N ALA A 313 -23.70 25.76 -13.73
CA ALA A 313 -24.57 26.58 -12.90
C ALA A 313 -26.05 26.16 -12.98
N GLY A 314 -26.48 25.55 -14.10
CA GLY A 314 -27.85 25.08 -14.33
C GLY A 314 -28.23 23.75 -13.65
N PHE A 315 -27.27 22.90 -13.28
CA PHE A 315 -27.57 21.63 -12.59
C PHE A 315 -28.17 21.83 -11.20
N LYS A 316 -28.69 20.78 -10.56
CA LYS A 316 -29.13 20.86 -9.15
C LYS A 316 -27.95 20.68 -8.20
N GLU A 317 -27.04 19.79 -8.57
CA GLU A 317 -25.85 19.40 -7.81
C GLU A 317 -24.68 20.36 -8.06
N GLY A 318 -23.82 20.50 -7.05
CA GLY A 318 -22.64 21.36 -7.10
C GLY A 318 -21.43 20.75 -7.82
N ASP A 319 -21.41 19.45 -8.12
CA ASP A 319 -20.22 18.76 -8.64
C ASP A 319 -19.70 19.37 -9.95
N GLY A 320 -20.61 19.83 -10.81
CA GLY A 320 -20.26 20.50 -12.06
C GLY A 320 -19.47 21.79 -11.84
N LEU A 321 -19.90 22.61 -10.88
CA LEU A 321 -19.23 23.87 -10.53
C LEU A 321 -17.86 23.62 -9.90
N VAL A 322 -17.74 22.61 -9.03
CA VAL A 322 -16.45 22.20 -8.46
C VAL A 322 -15.48 21.77 -9.56
N ARG A 323 -15.94 20.94 -10.51
CA ARG A 323 -15.10 20.47 -11.62
C ARG A 323 -14.64 21.62 -12.52
N VAL A 324 -15.56 22.49 -12.94
CA VAL A 324 -15.23 23.63 -13.82
C VAL A 324 -14.35 24.64 -13.10
N GLY A 325 -14.62 24.93 -11.82
CA GLY A 325 -13.78 25.82 -11.02
C GLY A 325 -12.35 25.29 -10.85
N PHE A 326 -12.18 23.99 -10.63
CA PHE A 326 -10.84 23.40 -10.57
C PHE A 326 -10.12 23.44 -11.93
N ALA A 327 -10.85 23.31 -13.04
CA ALA A 327 -10.29 23.50 -14.38
C ALA A 327 -9.82 24.95 -14.62
N TYR A 328 -10.58 25.97 -14.21
CA TYR A 328 -10.09 27.37 -14.24
C TYR A 328 -8.82 27.56 -13.43
N ALA A 329 -8.78 27.05 -12.19
CA ALA A 329 -7.58 27.13 -11.36
C ALA A 329 -6.37 26.48 -12.06
N SER A 330 -6.57 25.33 -12.72
CA SER A 330 -5.51 24.65 -13.48
C SER A 330 -4.97 25.44 -14.68
N GLN A 331 -5.77 26.37 -15.21
CA GLN A 331 -5.44 27.27 -16.32
C GLN A 331 -4.78 28.59 -15.86
N GLY A 332 -4.56 28.74 -14.54
CA GLY A 332 -4.00 29.96 -13.94
C GLY A 332 -5.06 30.97 -13.47
N GLU A 333 -6.35 30.72 -13.71
CA GLU A 333 -7.45 31.55 -13.22
C GLU A 333 -7.87 31.14 -11.79
N ALA A 334 -6.92 31.17 -10.85
CA ALA A 334 -7.13 30.65 -9.49
C ALA A 334 -8.28 31.33 -8.75
N ASP A 335 -8.38 32.68 -8.77
CA ASP A 335 -9.42 33.42 -8.05
C ASP A 335 -10.83 33.04 -8.54
N LYS A 336 -11.04 32.98 -9.86
CA LYS A 336 -12.30 32.52 -10.48
C LYS A 336 -12.60 31.06 -10.17
N GLY A 337 -11.57 30.22 -10.21
CA GLY A 337 -11.70 28.81 -9.87
C GLY A 337 -12.14 28.59 -8.42
N ILE A 338 -11.57 29.34 -7.48
CA ILE A 338 -11.94 29.32 -6.06
C ILE A 338 -13.41 29.71 -5.89
N GLU A 339 -13.85 30.79 -6.53
CA GLU A 339 -15.24 31.25 -6.46
C GLU A 339 -16.23 30.17 -6.93
N LEU A 340 -15.98 29.57 -8.10
CA LEU A 340 -16.85 28.53 -8.66
C LEU A 340 -16.88 27.27 -7.78
N ILE A 341 -15.74 26.86 -7.22
CA ILE A 341 -15.70 25.72 -6.30
C ILE A 341 -16.51 26.02 -5.03
N GLN A 342 -16.39 27.23 -4.47
CA GLN A 342 -17.17 27.66 -3.30
C GLN A 342 -18.67 27.67 -3.61
N GLN A 343 -19.08 28.19 -4.78
CA GLN A 343 -20.46 28.13 -5.24
C GLN A 343 -20.97 26.69 -5.35
N GLY A 344 -20.17 25.78 -5.92
CA GLY A 344 -20.49 24.36 -5.99
C GLY A 344 -20.68 23.71 -4.62
N ILE A 345 -19.79 24.02 -3.66
CA ILE A 345 -19.91 23.53 -2.28
C ILE A 345 -21.18 24.07 -1.61
N ALA A 346 -21.46 25.37 -1.76
CA ALA A 346 -22.65 26.00 -1.18
C ALA A 346 -23.96 25.44 -1.78
N LYS A 347 -23.95 25.07 -3.05
CA LYS A 347 -25.09 24.46 -3.75
C LYS A 347 -25.43 23.05 -3.24
N GLY A 348 -24.46 22.33 -2.68
CA GLY A 348 -24.68 21.00 -2.11
C GLY A 348 -24.89 19.91 -3.18
N GLY A 349 -25.47 18.78 -2.78
CA GLY A 349 -25.68 17.63 -3.67
C GLY A 349 -24.39 16.95 -4.14
N LEU A 350 -23.26 17.23 -3.49
CA LEU A 350 -21.95 16.71 -3.88
C LEU A 350 -21.83 15.21 -3.60
N LYS A 351 -21.36 14.46 -4.60
CA LYS A 351 -21.05 13.03 -4.43
C LYS A 351 -19.93 12.80 -3.41
N HIS A 352 -18.93 13.68 -3.42
CA HIS A 352 -17.76 13.63 -2.54
C HIS A 352 -17.45 15.03 -1.96
N PRO A 353 -18.12 15.42 -0.85
CA PRO A 353 -17.95 16.75 -0.26
C PRO A 353 -16.51 17.07 0.15
N ASP A 354 -15.78 16.07 0.65
CA ASP A 354 -14.39 16.26 1.06
C ASP A 354 -13.41 16.34 -0.13
N ASP A 355 -13.72 15.70 -1.26
CA ASP A 355 -12.96 15.89 -2.50
C ASP A 355 -13.14 17.33 -3.00
N ALA A 356 -14.35 17.88 -2.93
CA ALA A 356 -14.59 19.28 -3.30
C ALA A 356 -13.80 20.27 -2.43
N LYS A 357 -13.74 20.05 -1.11
CA LYS A 357 -12.88 20.83 -0.21
C LYS A 357 -11.40 20.65 -0.53
N LEU A 358 -10.95 19.44 -0.87
CA LEU A 358 -9.58 19.20 -1.30
C LEU A 358 -9.26 20.02 -2.56
N ARG A 359 -10.13 20.00 -3.59
CA ARG A 359 -9.97 20.82 -4.80
C ARG A 359 -9.96 22.32 -4.49
N LEU A 360 -10.83 22.77 -3.57
CA LEU A 360 -10.84 24.17 -3.10
C LEU A 360 -9.50 24.54 -2.49
N GLY A 361 -8.99 23.73 -1.56
CA GLY A 361 -7.71 23.98 -0.90
C GLY A 361 -6.54 24.01 -1.89
N MET A 362 -6.52 23.11 -2.87
CA MET A 362 -5.51 23.09 -3.94
C MET A 362 -5.61 24.31 -4.88
N ALA A 363 -6.80 24.81 -5.17
CA ALA A 363 -6.99 26.04 -5.93
C ALA A 363 -6.54 27.27 -5.11
N GLN A 364 -6.87 27.31 -3.83
CA GLN A 364 -6.47 28.37 -2.90
C GLN A 364 -4.94 28.46 -2.73
N LEU A 365 -4.23 27.32 -2.76
CA LEU A 365 -2.76 27.30 -2.77
C LEU A 365 -2.14 27.98 -4.00
N GLN A 366 -2.86 28.05 -5.12
CA GLN A 366 -2.41 28.70 -6.36
C GLN A 366 -2.70 30.20 -6.37
N SER A 367 -3.51 30.72 -5.44
CA SER A 367 -3.77 32.15 -5.30
C SER A 367 -2.98 32.74 -4.12
N PRO A 368 -2.09 33.74 -4.37
CA PRO A 368 -1.35 34.40 -3.29
C PRO A 368 -2.26 34.97 -2.19
N LYS A 369 -3.46 35.43 -2.55
CA LYS A 369 -4.44 36.02 -1.63
C LYS A 369 -5.13 34.97 -0.74
N ALA A 370 -5.27 33.74 -1.25
CA ALA A 370 -6.04 32.68 -0.59
C ALA A 370 -5.15 31.64 0.12
N LYS A 371 -3.82 31.77 0.08
CA LYS A 371 -2.88 30.81 0.70
C LYS A 371 -3.16 30.60 2.20
N GLY A 372 -3.54 31.66 2.93
CA GLY A 372 -3.94 31.56 4.34
C GLY A 372 -5.23 30.73 4.56
N ALA A 373 -6.24 30.95 3.71
CA ALA A 373 -7.50 30.20 3.74
C ALA A 373 -7.31 28.73 3.33
N ALA A 374 -6.36 28.45 2.42
CA ALA A 374 -6.04 27.10 1.96
C ALA A 374 -5.75 26.14 3.11
N MET A 375 -4.99 26.58 4.11
CA MET A 375 -4.65 25.75 5.27
C MET A 375 -5.87 25.36 6.09
N GLN A 376 -6.82 26.28 6.26
CA GLN A 376 -8.06 26.01 6.99
C GLN A 376 -8.94 25.04 6.21
N THR A 377 -9.11 25.28 4.90
CA THR A 377 -9.88 24.39 4.01
C THR A 377 -9.30 22.98 4.00
N LEU A 378 -7.99 22.81 3.81
CA LEU A 378 -7.35 21.50 3.75
C LEU A 378 -7.45 20.75 5.08
N ARG A 379 -7.39 21.43 6.24
CA ARG A 379 -7.62 20.81 7.55
C ARG A 379 -9.08 20.36 7.77
N SER A 380 -10.02 20.92 7.01
CA SER A 380 -11.45 20.56 7.10
C SER A 380 -11.82 19.29 6.32
N VAL A 381 -10.90 18.75 5.52
CA VAL A 381 -11.03 17.47 4.81
C VAL A 381 -10.84 16.32 5.80
N LYS A 382 -11.87 15.48 5.98
CA LYS A 382 -11.87 14.44 7.03
C LYS A 382 -12.14 13.02 6.53
N ALA A 383 -12.40 12.84 5.23
CA ALA A 383 -12.64 11.53 4.65
C ALA A 383 -11.46 10.57 4.86
N SER A 384 -11.81 9.32 5.21
CA SER A 384 -10.88 8.25 5.58
C SER A 384 -10.38 7.43 4.38
N ASP A 385 -10.81 7.77 3.17
CA ASP A 385 -10.48 7.07 1.92
C ASP A 385 -9.24 7.64 1.21
N GLY A 386 -8.45 8.45 1.91
CA GLY A 386 -7.22 9.06 1.42
C GLY A 386 -7.29 10.57 1.19
N ALA A 387 -8.48 11.17 1.09
CA ALA A 387 -8.60 12.61 0.84
C ALA A 387 -7.89 13.45 1.95
N ALA A 388 -8.08 13.05 3.21
CA ALA A 388 -7.41 13.72 4.34
C ALA A 388 -5.89 13.49 4.36
N ASP A 389 -5.39 12.37 3.85
CA ASP A 389 -3.95 12.15 3.70
C ASP A 389 -3.37 13.11 2.65
N ILE A 390 -3.99 13.19 1.47
CA ILE A 390 -3.60 14.11 0.40
C ILE A 390 -3.65 15.57 0.88
N ALA A 391 -4.72 15.98 1.56
CA ALA A 391 -4.88 17.33 2.08
C ALA A 391 -3.76 17.71 3.07
N ARG A 392 -3.39 16.79 3.97
CA ARG A 392 -2.28 16.99 4.91
C ARG A 392 -0.94 17.18 4.20
N LEU A 393 -0.70 16.43 3.13
CA LEU A 393 0.54 16.60 2.35
C LEU A 393 0.58 17.95 1.63
N TRP A 394 -0.53 18.43 1.08
CA TRP A 394 -0.60 19.78 0.53
C TRP A 394 -0.38 20.88 1.57
N ILE A 395 -0.79 20.67 2.83
CA ILE A 395 -0.46 21.58 3.94
C ILE A 395 1.06 21.62 4.17
N VAL A 396 1.74 20.48 4.17
CA VAL A 396 3.20 20.41 4.35
C VAL A 396 3.94 21.10 3.21
N LEU A 397 3.46 20.97 1.96
CA LEU A 397 4.03 21.68 0.81
C LEU A 397 3.75 23.19 0.87
N GLY A 398 2.56 23.60 1.29
CA GLY A 398 2.18 25.01 1.37
C GLY A 398 2.87 25.80 2.49
N ALA A 399 3.39 25.10 3.50
CA ALA A 399 4.14 25.68 4.62
C ALA A 399 5.64 25.89 4.34
N GLN A 400 6.15 25.27 3.27
CA GLN A 400 7.47 25.56 2.70
C GLN A 400 7.38 26.83 1.84
#